data_AF-A0A674NBP3-F1
#
_entry.id   AF-A0A674NBP3-F1
#
_cell.length_a   1.000
_cell.length_b   1.000
_cell.length_c   1.000
_cell.angle_alpha   90.00
_cell.angle_beta   90.00
_cell.angle_gamma   90.00
#
_symmetry.space_group_name_H-M   'P 1'
#
loop_
_entity.id
_entity.type
_entity.pdbx_description
1 polymer ?
#
loop_
_entity_poly.entity_id
_entity_poly.type
_entity_poly.pdbx_seq_one_letter_code
_entity_poly.pdbx_strand_id
1 'polypeptide(L)'
;MTSCWSTLPFIFLSSCMVAASPPGCKIRITDRGLEMLKFETQKFVEEELSNITMPEMKGKEGRFQYTITDVKIMELNLTHAELQFVPGVGLLFDVQNSSITLSLQRQILYWLFYDTGNINASAEGVNINTVLNLIRDEDGRLKINNMTCDAKISKMRAKFSGTLGRVYQFMARFLTTGMRFLLNQKICPALDHAALVHVNAMLETIPVRTEVDEYIGIDYSLTTDPVVTARSLDMNFRGMFFELTDQNDTLINQAAEPIIREYDRMVYFALSEFFFDSGMFSYYKAGIFQTDIIHEKMPKDLEMLLKTTYFGTIMMLNPALIDAPISLQITVNSPPKCSVKTSGATVVMTAVVKVMVLPQGRSPVQLSSMTMVQTDRFKIFSNQSALESLALIPLQAPLKTMLQMSVVPVINKWTKRGVGIPLPDGLDLIEEPHAALWRRPSGSLELFQKYENVNCFNIISVGRKT
;
A
#
# COMPACT_ATOMS: atom_id res chain seq x y z
N MET A 1 -29.06 17.09 68.61
CA MET A 1 -29.50 17.42 67.25
C MET A 1 -28.26 17.52 66.37
N THR A 2 -27.85 16.41 65.75
CA THR A 2 -26.63 16.35 64.94
C THR A 2 -27.03 16.05 63.49
N SER A 3 -26.54 16.90 62.59
CA SER A 3 -26.93 17.02 61.19
C SER A 3 -26.44 15.85 60.34
N CYS A 4 -27.34 15.34 59.51
CA CYS A 4 -27.09 14.35 58.47
C CYS A 4 -26.40 15.02 57.27
N TRP A 5 -25.22 14.53 56.85
CA TRP A 5 -24.58 14.91 55.60
C TRP A 5 -24.89 13.85 54.54
N SER A 6 -25.58 14.27 53.50
CA SER A 6 -25.91 13.50 52.30
C SER A 6 -24.71 13.43 51.36
N THR A 7 -24.20 12.22 51.10
CA THR A 7 -23.22 11.95 50.06
C THR A 7 -23.94 11.40 48.81
N LEU A 8 -23.81 12.13 47.69
CA LEU A 8 -24.18 11.64 46.35
C LEU A 8 -23.06 10.74 45.80
N PRO A 9 -23.37 9.57 45.19
CA PRO A 9 -22.36 8.73 44.58
C PRO A 9 -22.00 9.25 43.18
N PHE A 10 -20.73 9.56 42.98
CA PHE A 10 -20.14 9.83 41.66
C PHE A 10 -20.09 8.52 40.86
N ILE A 11 -20.92 8.40 39.82
CA ILE A 11 -20.84 7.32 38.84
C ILE A 11 -19.64 7.61 37.94
N PHE A 12 -18.53 6.90 38.15
CA PHE A 12 -17.42 6.84 37.21
C PHE A 12 -17.89 6.10 35.95
N LEU A 13 -18.27 6.85 34.92
CA LEU A 13 -18.32 6.35 33.55
C LEU A 13 -16.89 6.02 33.13
N SER A 14 -16.52 4.74 33.28
CA SER A 14 -15.31 4.20 32.66
C SER A 14 -15.54 4.18 31.16
N SER A 15 -15.04 5.21 30.47
CA SER A 15 -14.93 5.21 29.02
C SER A 15 -14.04 4.03 28.62
N CYS A 16 -14.63 2.97 28.08
CA CYS A 16 -13.89 1.98 27.33
C CYS A 16 -13.20 2.71 26.18
N MET A 17 -11.90 3.01 26.34
CA MET A 17 -11.08 3.35 25.19
C MET A 17 -11.09 2.11 24.30
N VAL A 18 -11.83 2.19 23.19
CA VAL A 18 -11.73 1.22 22.11
C VAL A 18 -10.29 1.32 21.64
N ALA A 19 -9.46 0.35 22.05
CA ALA A 19 -8.08 0.29 21.62
C ALA A 19 -8.07 0.24 20.09
N ALA A 20 -7.32 1.14 19.47
CA ALA A 20 -7.18 1.18 18.02
C ALA A 20 -6.67 -0.19 17.53
N SER A 21 -7.36 -0.76 16.54
CA SER A 21 -6.95 -2.04 15.97
C SER A 21 -5.57 -1.89 15.30
N PRO A 22 -4.62 -2.82 15.55
CA PRO A 22 -3.30 -2.74 14.96
C PRO A 22 -3.38 -2.82 13.42
N PRO A 23 -2.42 -2.27 12.68
CA PRO A 23 -2.40 -2.37 11.22
C PRO A 23 -2.07 -3.79 10.75
N GLY A 24 -2.74 -4.25 9.69
CA GLY A 24 -2.40 -5.48 8.98
C GLY A 24 -1.14 -5.34 8.12
N CYS A 25 -0.94 -4.14 7.58
CA CYS A 25 0.22 -3.79 6.75
C CYS A 25 0.75 -2.42 7.17
N LYS A 26 2.07 -2.29 7.28
CA LYS A 26 2.76 -1.01 7.48
C LYS A 26 3.72 -0.78 6.32
N ILE A 27 3.65 0.39 5.71
CA ILE A 27 4.58 0.83 4.68
C ILE A 27 5.40 1.99 5.24
N ARG A 28 6.72 1.92 5.09
CA ARG A 28 7.64 3.01 5.45
C ARG A 28 8.36 3.50 4.21
N ILE A 29 8.36 4.81 3.98
CA ILE A 29 9.22 5.49 3.02
C ILE A 29 10.34 6.18 3.80
N THR A 30 11.59 6.01 3.37
CA THR A 30 12.78 6.57 4.06
C THR A 30 13.34 7.79 3.34
N ASP A 31 14.38 8.39 3.95
CA ASP A 31 15.18 9.48 3.38
C ASP A 31 15.75 9.11 2.00
N ARG A 32 16.20 7.85 1.83
CA ARG A 32 16.63 7.32 0.52
C ARG A 32 15.53 7.34 -0.54
N GLY A 33 14.27 7.11 -0.13
CA GLY A 33 13.13 7.24 -1.03
C GLY A 33 12.91 8.69 -1.47
N LEU A 34 13.09 9.65 -0.56
CA LEU A 34 13.01 11.08 -0.89
C LEU A 34 14.12 11.52 -1.84
N GLU A 35 15.33 10.97 -1.74
CA GLU A 35 16.42 11.28 -2.67
C GLU A 35 16.07 10.94 -4.12
N MET A 36 15.35 9.84 -4.36
CA MET A 36 14.84 9.48 -5.67
C MET A 36 13.72 10.44 -6.11
N LEU A 37 12.75 10.69 -5.23
CA LEU A 37 11.60 11.56 -5.53
C LEU A 37 11.99 13.03 -5.74
N LYS A 38 13.13 13.46 -5.20
CA LYS A 38 13.67 14.82 -5.33
C LYS A 38 13.77 15.26 -6.79
N PHE A 39 14.30 14.41 -7.67
CA PHE A 39 14.47 14.74 -9.08
C PHE A 39 13.13 14.89 -9.81
N GLU A 40 12.21 13.95 -9.61
CA GLU A 40 10.87 14.00 -10.20
C GLU A 40 10.07 15.20 -9.68
N THR A 41 10.24 15.54 -8.39
CA THR A 41 9.59 16.69 -7.77
C THR A 41 10.12 18.01 -8.33
N GLN A 42 11.42 18.13 -8.57
CA GLN A 42 12.01 19.31 -9.22
C GLN A 42 11.40 19.51 -10.61
N LYS A 43 11.39 18.45 -11.43
CA LYS A 43 10.84 18.51 -12.79
C LYS A 43 9.35 18.87 -12.79
N PHE A 44 8.57 18.27 -11.90
CA PHE A 44 7.16 18.61 -11.72
C PHE A 44 6.97 20.08 -11.38
N VAL A 45 7.75 20.62 -10.42
CA VAL A 45 7.70 22.04 -10.06
C VAL A 45 8.12 22.96 -11.21
N GLU A 46 9.11 22.57 -12.01
CA GLU A 46 9.53 23.32 -13.20
C GLU A 46 8.40 23.42 -14.23
N GLU A 47 7.69 22.32 -14.48
CA GLU A 47 6.54 22.26 -15.40
C GLU A 47 5.39 23.15 -14.90
N GLU A 48 5.01 23.04 -13.63
CA GLU A 48 3.92 23.81 -13.02
C GLU A 48 4.22 25.32 -12.99
N LEU A 49 5.44 25.71 -12.62
CA LEU A 49 5.82 27.12 -12.59
C LEU A 49 5.98 27.69 -14.00
N SER A 50 6.43 26.90 -14.99
CA SER A 50 6.54 27.36 -16.38
C SER A 50 5.18 27.71 -17.00
N ASN A 51 4.11 27.06 -16.53
CA ASN A 51 2.74 27.28 -17.01
C ASN A 51 2.02 28.46 -16.34
N ILE A 52 2.68 29.21 -15.44
CA ILE A 52 2.08 30.38 -14.79
C ILE A 52 1.71 31.43 -15.83
N THR A 53 0.44 31.84 -15.79
CA THR A 53 -0.07 32.97 -16.58
C THR A 53 0.12 34.28 -15.82
N MET A 54 0.80 35.21 -16.47
CA MET A 54 1.04 36.56 -15.95
C MET A 54 0.02 37.54 -16.54
N PRO A 55 -0.60 38.40 -15.71
CA PRO A 55 -1.54 39.39 -16.21
C PRO A 55 -0.81 40.48 -17.02
N GLU A 56 -1.53 41.09 -17.94
CA GLU A 56 -1.06 42.29 -18.63
C GLU A 56 -0.87 43.43 -17.62
N MET A 57 0.26 44.14 -17.74
CA MET A 57 0.61 45.25 -16.85
C MET A 57 0.63 46.56 -17.64
N LYS A 58 -0.28 47.47 -17.30
CA LYS A 58 -0.41 48.78 -17.93
C LYS A 58 -0.36 49.89 -16.87
N GLY A 59 0.27 51.01 -17.21
CA GLY A 59 0.31 52.14 -16.30
C GLY A 59 0.97 53.39 -16.87
N LYS A 60 0.98 54.45 -16.06
CA LYS A 60 1.69 55.70 -16.33
C LYS A 60 2.61 56.02 -15.17
N GLU A 61 3.89 56.27 -15.45
CA GLU A 61 4.87 56.71 -14.45
C GLU A 61 5.58 57.97 -14.97
N GLY A 62 5.27 59.13 -14.41
CA GLY A 62 5.75 60.40 -14.91
C GLY A 62 5.35 60.65 -16.37
N ARG A 63 6.34 60.69 -17.27
CA ARG A 63 6.14 60.89 -18.72
C ARG A 63 6.09 59.58 -19.52
N PHE A 64 6.17 58.44 -18.85
CA PHE A 64 6.11 57.11 -19.47
C PHE A 64 4.69 56.57 -19.39
N GLN A 65 4.17 56.07 -20.51
CA GLN A 65 3.02 55.17 -20.52
C GLN A 65 3.53 53.81 -20.95
N TYR A 66 3.24 52.76 -20.19
CA TYR A 66 3.78 51.43 -20.47
C TYR A 66 2.69 50.39 -20.57
N THR A 67 2.97 49.36 -21.36
CA THR A 67 2.20 48.13 -21.50
C THR A 67 3.19 46.99 -21.58
N ILE A 68 3.03 46.00 -20.72
CA ILE A 68 3.86 44.79 -20.68
C ILE A 68 2.94 43.59 -20.80
N THR A 69 3.18 42.81 -21.84
CA THR A 69 2.38 41.62 -22.21
C THR A 69 3.29 40.41 -22.36
N ASP A 70 2.67 39.24 -22.52
CA ASP A 70 3.33 38.00 -22.92
C ASP A 70 4.54 37.65 -22.05
N VAL A 71 4.40 37.86 -20.74
CA VAL A 71 5.43 37.47 -19.77
C VAL A 71 5.40 35.95 -19.65
N LYS A 72 6.46 35.31 -20.10
CA LYS A 72 6.62 33.85 -20.11
C LYS A 72 7.86 33.47 -19.32
N ILE A 73 7.75 32.42 -18.52
CA ILE A 73 8.89 31.76 -17.92
C ILE A 73 9.51 30.86 -18.99
N MET A 74 10.81 31.05 -19.25
CA MET A 74 11.54 30.34 -20.28
C MET A 74 12.36 29.18 -19.72
N GLU A 75 12.89 29.35 -18.52
CA GLU A 75 13.76 28.39 -17.86
C GLU A 75 13.69 28.63 -16.35
N LEU A 76 13.61 27.54 -15.58
CA LEU A 76 13.86 27.54 -14.14
C LEU A 76 15.09 26.70 -13.88
N ASN A 77 16.00 27.20 -13.06
CA ASN A 77 17.19 26.46 -12.67
C ASN A 77 17.20 26.29 -11.15
N LEU A 78 16.71 25.13 -10.71
CA LEU A 78 16.56 24.73 -9.30
C LEU A 78 17.83 24.05 -8.74
N THR A 79 18.97 24.72 -8.86
CA THR A 79 20.30 24.15 -8.51
C THR A 79 20.42 23.54 -7.11
N HIS A 80 19.77 24.13 -6.10
CA HIS A 80 19.86 23.69 -4.70
C HIS A 80 18.45 23.40 -4.18
N ALA A 81 17.80 22.37 -4.69
CA ALA A 81 16.58 21.85 -4.08
C ALA A 81 16.90 20.73 -3.07
N GLU A 82 16.07 20.57 -2.06
CA GLU A 82 16.09 19.48 -1.09
C GLU A 82 14.66 19.01 -0.79
N LEU A 83 14.52 17.71 -0.53
CA LEU A 83 13.26 17.09 -0.11
C LEU A 83 13.50 16.35 1.21
N GLN A 84 12.82 16.77 2.28
CA GLN A 84 13.11 16.32 3.64
C GLN A 84 11.84 16.07 4.44
N PHE A 85 11.94 15.23 5.47
CA PHE A 85 10.86 15.05 6.43
C PHE A 85 10.90 16.13 7.51
N VAL A 86 9.73 16.67 7.86
CA VAL A 86 9.53 17.54 9.00
C VAL A 86 8.75 16.76 10.06
N PRO A 87 9.40 16.33 11.16
CA PRO A 87 8.79 15.49 12.18
C PRO A 87 7.47 16.07 12.71
N GLY A 88 6.42 15.25 12.70
CA GLY A 88 5.09 15.65 13.17
C GLY A 88 4.35 16.68 12.29
N VAL A 89 4.92 17.09 11.15
CA VAL A 89 4.31 18.08 10.26
C VAL A 89 4.07 17.52 8.87
N GLY A 90 5.09 17.03 8.17
CA GLY A 90 4.94 16.77 6.74
C GLY A 90 6.23 16.63 5.94
N LEU A 91 6.13 16.85 4.63
CA LEU A 91 7.25 16.84 3.69
C LEU A 91 7.64 18.27 3.33
N LEU A 92 8.91 18.62 3.48
CA LEU A 92 9.47 19.90 3.09
C LEU A 92 10.16 19.77 1.73
N PHE A 93 9.73 20.58 0.77
CA PHE A 93 10.46 20.89 -0.44
C PHE A 93 11.07 22.28 -0.31
N ASP A 94 12.40 22.35 -0.24
CA ASP A 94 13.15 23.59 -0.05
C ASP A 94 14.07 23.85 -1.24
N VAL A 95 13.96 25.02 -1.84
CA VAL A 95 14.78 25.48 -2.95
C VAL A 95 15.52 26.73 -2.50
N GLN A 96 16.84 26.73 -2.66
CA GLN A 96 17.68 27.86 -2.29
C GLN A 96 18.47 28.39 -3.49
N ASN A 97 18.70 29.70 -3.49
CA ASN A 97 19.60 30.41 -4.40
C ASN A 97 19.42 30.05 -5.88
N SER A 98 18.18 29.85 -6.31
CA SER A 98 17.84 29.43 -7.66
C SER A 98 17.62 30.63 -8.58
N SER A 99 17.41 30.38 -9.87
CA SER A 99 17.16 31.43 -10.86
C SER A 99 16.03 31.09 -11.80
N ILE A 100 15.30 32.13 -12.24
CA ILE A 100 14.19 32.01 -13.20
C ILE A 100 14.47 32.98 -14.35
N THR A 101 14.46 32.49 -15.58
CA THR A 101 14.59 33.30 -16.78
C THR A 101 13.22 33.58 -17.37
N LEU A 102 12.95 34.84 -17.68
CA LEU A 102 11.68 35.34 -18.19
C LEU A 102 11.88 36.05 -19.51
N SER A 103 10.92 35.91 -20.42
CA SER A 103 10.77 36.76 -21.60
C SER A 103 9.51 37.58 -21.45
N LEU A 104 9.57 38.87 -21.74
CA LEU A 104 8.40 39.76 -21.75
C LEU A 104 8.40 40.66 -22.97
N GLN A 105 7.22 41.05 -23.41
CA GLN A 105 7.04 42.05 -24.46
C GLN A 105 6.76 43.40 -23.81
N ARG A 106 7.55 44.42 -24.17
CA ARG A 106 7.35 45.80 -23.71
C ARG A 106 6.80 46.67 -24.83
N GLN A 107 5.99 47.63 -24.43
CA GLN A 107 5.59 48.79 -25.22
C GLN A 107 5.58 50.01 -24.31
N ILE A 108 6.48 50.96 -24.57
CA ILE A 108 6.68 52.14 -23.74
C ILE A 108 6.57 53.38 -24.61
N LEU A 109 5.65 54.27 -24.28
CA LEU A 109 5.53 55.59 -24.87
C LEU A 109 6.22 56.61 -23.96
N TYR A 110 7.23 57.30 -24.51
CA TYR A 110 7.91 58.40 -23.84
C TYR A 110 7.82 59.68 -24.68
N TRP A 111 7.08 60.67 -24.17
CA TRP A 111 6.80 61.95 -24.83
C TRP A 111 6.08 61.82 -26.19
N LEU A 112 6.80 61.42 -27.26
CA LEU A 112 6.32 61.23 -28.64
C LEU A 112 6.92 59.98 -29.32
N PHE A 113 7.74 59.20 -28.60
CA PHE A 113 8.43 58.02 -29.14
C PHE A 113 7.91 56.73 -28.50
N TYR A 114 7.78 55.69 -29.33
CA TYR A 114 7.47 54.34 -28.87
C TYR A 114 8.76 53.50 -28.84
N ASP A 115 9.01 52.84 -27.71
CA ASP A 115 9.96 51.73 -27.59
C ASP A 115 9.19 50.44 -27.41
N THR A 116 9.31 49.54 -28.39
CA THR A 116 8.63 48.24 -28.41
C THR A 116 9.63 47.13 -28.65
N GLY A 117 9.45 46.00 -27.97
CA GLY A 117 10.23 44.80 -28.25
C GLY A 117 10.27 43.84 -27.09
N ASN A 118 11.01 42.76 -27.26
CA ASN A 118 11.15 41.74 -26.22
C ASN A 118 12.33 42.06 -25.29
N ILE A 119 12.19 41.68 -24.03
CA ILE A 119 13.25 41.75 -23.02
C ILE A 119 13.36 40.40 -22.35
N ASN A 120 14.59 39.92 -22.24
CA ASN A 120 14.91 38.81 -21.35
C ASN A 120 15.30 39.37 -19.98
N ALA A 121 14.58 38.92 -18.96
CA ALA A 121 14.84 39.21 -17.57
C ALA A 121 15.21 37.93 -16.82
N SER A 122 15.89 38.06 -15.69
CA SER A 122 16.26 36.96 -14.82
C SER A 122 15.98 37.34 -13.37
N ALA A 123 15.28 36.47 -12.65
CA ALA A 123 15.17 36.49 -11.21
C ALA A 123 16.35 35.71 -10.62
N GLU A 124 17.12 36.32 -9.74
CA GLU A 124 18.27 35.70 -9.09
C GLU A 124 18.03 35.61 -7.57
N GLY A 125 18.56 34.54 -6.96
CA GLY A 125 18.39 34.29 -5.53
C GLY A 125 16.93 34.02 -5.19
N VAL A 126 16.32 33.12 -5.96
CA VAL A 126 14.97 32.62 -5.76
C VAL A 126 15.01 31.51 -4.72
N ASN A 127 14.29 31.71 -3.62
CA ASN A 127 14.11 30.73 -2.57
C ASN A 127 12.62 30.35 -2.49
N ILE A 128 12.33 29.06 -2.41
CA ILE A 128 10.96 28.53 -2.29
C ILE A 128 10.98 27.49 -1.18
N ASN A 129 10.15 27.69 -0.16
CA ASN A 129 10.00 26.75 0.93
C ASN A 129 8.55 26.29 0.96
N THR A 130 8.31 24.99 0.81
CA THR A 130 6.96 24.41 0.74
C THR A 130 6.84 23.23 1.67
N VAL A 131 5.85 23.22 2.56
CA VAL A 131 5.59 22.08 3.46
C VAL A 131 4.22 21.48 3.17
N LEU A 132 4.19 20.18 2.89
CA LEU A 132 2.99 19.39 2.60
C LEU A 132 2.57 18.58 3.81
N ASN A 133 1.34 18.78 4.28
CA ASN A 133 0.76 17.98 5.36
C ASN A 133 -0.07 16.82 4.79
N LEU A 134 0.34 15.59 5.11
CA LEU A 134 -0.37 14.38 4.69
C LEU A 134 -1.30 13.89 5.80
N ILE A 135 -2.53 13.55 5.43
CA ILE A 135 -3.55 13.01 6.31
C ILE A 135 -4.21 11.80 5.67
N ARG A 136 -5.01 11.11 6.48
CA ARG A 136 -6.03 10.20 6.02
C ARG A 136 -7.36 10.94 5.85
N ASP A 137 -8.08 10.67 4.76
CA ASP A 137 -9.47 11.13 4.61
C ASP A 137 -10.51 10.22 5.31
N GLU A 138 -11.80 10.50 5.13
CA GLU A 138 -12.87 9.71 5.75
C GLU A 138 -13.00 8.29 5.15
N ASP A 139 -12.59 8.11 3.89
CA ASP A 139 -12.62 6.83 3.17
C ASP A 139 -11.35 5.99 3.41
N GLY A 140 -10.37 6.51 4.15
CA GLY A 140 -9.10 5.83 4.40
C GLY A 140 -8.05 6.01 3.30
N ARG A 141 -8.18 7.02 2.43
CA ARG A 141 -7.20 7.39 1.40
C ARG A 141 -6.12 8.30 1.97
N LEU A 142 -4.95 8.26 1.34
CA LEU A 142 -3.89 9.22 1.56
C LEU A 142 -4.22 10.54 0.83
N LYS A 143 -4.13 11.67 1.53
CA LYS A 143 -4.40 12.98 0.96
C LYS A 143 -3.47 14.05 1.51
N ILE A 144 -3.16 15.06 0.70
CA ILE A 144 -2.57 16.32 1.17
C ILE A 144 -3.71 17.23 1.64
N ASN A 145 -3.73 17.50 2.95
CA ASN A 145 -4.75 18.34 3.59
C ASN A 145 -4.54 19.82 3.28
N ASN A 146 -3.30 20.27 3.49
CA ASN A 146 -2.90 21.64 3.30
C ASN A 146 -1.43 21.71 2.87
N MET A 147 -1.07 22.88 2.37
CA MET A 147 0.28 23.24 2.02
C MET A 147 0.60 24.61 2.59
N THR A 148 1.79 24.78 3.16
CA THR A 148 2.36 26.11 3.43
C THR A 148 3.43 26.41 2.40
N CYS A 149 3.48 27.65 1.90
CA CYS A 149 4.50 28.08 0.96
C CYS A 149 5.00 29.50 1.29
N ASP A 150 6.32 29.66 1.27
CA ASP A 150 7.00 30.95 1.28
C ASP A 150 7.94 31.02 0.08
N ALA A 151 7.75 32.03 -0.78
CA ALA A 151 8.57 32.23 -1.97
C ALA A 151 9.16 33.64 -1.96
N LYS A 152 10.47 33.73 -2.15
CA LYS A 152 11.20 34.99 -2.08
C LYS A 152 12.23 35.12 -3.18
N ILE A 153 12.11 36.19 -3.95
CA ILE A 153 13.08 36.61 -4.95
C ILE A 153 13.96 37.74 -4.41
N SER A 154 15.27 37.50 -4.41
CA SER A 154 16.26 38.48 -3.94
C SER A 154 16.39 39.67 -4.88
N LYS A 155 16.56 39.43 -6.18
CA LYS A 155 16.73 40.51 -7.17
C LYS A 155 16.24 40.08 -8.56
N MET A 156 15.93 41.09 -9.37
CA MET A 156 15.58 40.94 -10.78
C MET A 156 16.62 41.70 -11.62
N ARG A 157 17.04 41.12 -12.74
CA ARG A 157 17.94 41.73 -13.72
C ARG A 157 17.35 41.63 -15.11
N ALA A 158 17.71 42.57 -15.98
CA ALA A 158 17.51 42.43 -17.41
C ALA A 158 18.67 43.08 -18.14
N LYS A 159 19.00 42.53 -19.31
CA LYS A 159 19.97 43.15 -20.22
C LYS A 159 19.21 44.05 -21.18
N PHE A 160 19.56 45.32 -21.16
CA PHE A 160 19.00 46.32 -22.07
C PHE A 160 20.02 46.69 -23.13
N SER A 161 19.60 46.81 -24.39
CA SER A 161 20.45 47.22 -25.52
C SER A 161 19.87 48.44 -26.22
N GLY A 162 20.71 49.43 -26.54
CA GLY A 162 20.35 50.70 -27.19
C GLY A 162 20.78 51.95 -26.40
N THR A 163 20.33 53.15 -26.79
CA THR A 163 20.85 54.45 -26.28
C THR A 163 19.92 55.23 -25.33
N LEU A 164 18.69 54.77 -25.08
CA LEU A 164 17.69 55.50 -24.26
C LEU A 164 17.84 55.24 -22.74
N GLY A 165 18.82 55.88 -22.10
CA GLY A 165 19.12 55.70 -20.67
C GLY A 165 17.93 55.87 -19.70
N ARG A 166 17.00 56.79 -20.00
CA ARG A 166 15.81 57.02 -19.14
C ARG A 166 14.80 55.85 -19.19
N VAL A 167 14.66 55.17 -20.33
CA VAL A 167 13.79 53.99 -20.46
C VAL A 167 14.37 52.82 -19.66
N TYR A 168 15.69 52.65 -19.67
CA TYR A 168 16.35 51.61 -18.87
C TYR A 168 16.20 51.84 -17.37
N GLN A 169 16.27 53.08 -16.92
CA GLN A 169 16.06 53.40 -15.51
C GLN A 169 14.63 53.07 -15.06
N PHE A 170 13.62 53.40 -15.89
CA PHE A 170 12.23 53.00 -15.64
C PHE A 170 12.09 51.47 -15.61
N MET A 171 12.58 50.78 -16.63
CA MET A 171 12.46 49.32 -16.71
C MET A 171 13.20 48.60 -15.58
N ALA A 172 14.36 49.10 -15.15
CA ALA A 172 15.07 48.55 -14.00
C ALA A 172 14.24 48.69 -12.72
N ARG A 173 13.57 49.82 -12.50
CA ARG A 173 12.65 50.00 -11.35
C ARG A 173 11.46 49.06 -11.45
N PHE A 174 10.79 49.04 -12.61
CA PHE A 174 9.65 48.16 -12.86
C PHE A 174 9.99 46.68 -12.58
N LEU A 175 11.14 46.19 -13.05
CA LEU A 175 11.58 44.82 -12.80
C LEU A 175 11.88 44.55 -11.33
N THR A 176 12.61 45.46 -10.66
CA THR A 176 13.07 45.26 -9.28
C THR A 176 11.95 45.36 -8.24
N THR A 177 10.90 46.15 -8.51
CA THR A 177 9.77 46.32 -7.59
C THR A 177 8.52 45.61 -8.10
N GLY A 178 7.97 46.02 -9.24
CA GLY A 178 6.70 45.55 -9.77
C GLY A 178 6.72 44.08 -10.17
N MET A 179 7.57 43.71 -11.13
CA MET A 179 7.65 42.33 -11.62
C MET A 179 8.08 41.38 -10.50
N ARG A 180 9.05 41.78 -9.66
CA ARG A 180 9.47 40.99 -8.50
C ARG A 180 8.33 40.70 -7.55
N PHE A 181 7.50 41.71 -7.23
CA PHE A 181 6.34 41.55 -6.38
C PHE A 181 5.31 40.59 -6.99
N LEU A 182 4.99 40.78 -8.27
CA LEU A 182 4.02 39.93 -8.98
C LEU A 182 4.48 38.48 -9.10
N LEU A 183 5.74 38.24 -9.43
CA LEU A 183 6.28 36.88 -9.53
C LEU A 183 6.27 36.19 -8.16
N ASN A 184 6.69 36.88 -7.08
CA ASN A 184 6.57 36.34 -5.71
C ASN A 184 5.12 35.97 -5.37
N GLN A 185 4.14 36.79 -5.78
CA GLN A 185 2.73 36.55 -5.52
C GLN A 185 2.16 35.37 -6.34
N LYS A 186 2.78 35.01 -7.47
CA LYS A 186 2.27 33.96 -8.37
C LYS A 186 2.85 32.57 -8.11
N ILE A 187 4.05 32.47 -7.56
CA ILE A 187 4.71 31.18 -7.30
C ILE A 187 3.90 30.32 -6.33
N CYS A 188 3.60 30.81 -5.11
CA CYS A 188 2.93 30.00 -4.11
C CYS A 188 1.52 29.53 -4.50
N PRO A 189 0.65 30.37 -5.10
CA PRO A 189 -0.65 29.90 -5.59
C PRO A 189 -0.58 28.83 -6.67
N ALA A 190 0.45 28.86 -7.54
CA ALA A 190 0.65 27.82 -8.53
C ALA A 190 1.05 26.49 -7.86
N LEU A 191 1.98 26.54 -6.91
CA LEU A 191 2.38 25.35 -6.14
C LEU A 191 1.24 24.80 -5.28
N ASP A 192 0.40 25.68 -4.73
CA ASP A 192 -0.77 25.29 -3.93
C ASP A 192 -1.77 24.53 -4.76
N HIS A 193 -2.06 25.02 -5.96
CA HIS A 193 -2.89 24.31 -6.93
C HIS A 193 -2.26 22.97 -7.32
N ALA A 194 -0.96 22.94 -7.64
CA ALA A 194 -0.25 21.73 -8.01
C ALA A 194 -0.31 20.66 -6.90
N ALA A 195 -0.06 21.04 -5.65
CA ALA A 195 -0.10 20.11 -4.52
C ALA A 195 -1.53 19.64 -4.21
N LEU A 196 -2.48 20.56 -4.06
CA LEU A 196 -3.83 20.24 -3.58
C LEU A 196 -4.73 19.62 -4.65
N VAL A 197 -4.42 19.82 -5.94
CA VAL A 197 -5.21 19.31 -7.06
C VAL A 197 -4.45 18.21 -7.80
N HIS A 198 -3.29 18.51 -8.38
CA HIS A 198 -2.58 17.55 -9.24
C HIS A 198 -2.00 16.37 -8.45
N VAL A 199 -1.29 16.64 -7.33
CA VAL A 199 -0.74 15.56 -6.51
C VAL A 199 -1.85 14.76 -5.83
N ASN A 200 -2.89 15.41 -5.30
CA ASN A 200 -4.04 14.68 -4.75
C ASN A 200 -4.76 13.82 -5.79
N ALA A 201 -4.92 14.28 -7.03
CA ALA A 201 -5.49 13.46 -8.10
C ALA A 201 -4.64 12.21 -8.39
N MET A 202 -3.31 12.32 -8.31
CA MET A 202 -2.42 11.16 -8.39
C MET A 202 -2.60 10.23 -7.18
N LEU A 203 -2.66 10.76 -5.96
CA LEU A 203 -2.85 9.96 -4.75
C LEU A 203 -4.22 9.25 -4.72
N GLU A 204 -5.25 9.84 -5.34
CA GLU A 204 -6.57 9.21 -5.51
C GLU A 204 -6.54 7.95 -6.39
N THR A 205 -5.48 7.75 -7.19
CA THR A 205 -5.30 6.51 -7.97
C THR A 205 -4.91 5.30 -7.11
N ILE A 206 -4.45 5.55 -5.88
CA ILE A 206 -4.07 4.48 -4.95
C ILE A 206 -5.34 3.73 -4.53
N PRO A 207 -5.45 2.42 -4.81
CA PRO A 207 -6.70 1.72 -4.58
C PRO A 207 -6.87 1.42 -3.08
N VAL A 208 -7.96 1.92 -2.48
CA VAL A 208 -8.32 1.62 -1.09
C VAL A 208 -8.80 0.20 -0.94
N ARG A 209 -9.73 -0.23 -1.81
CA ARG A 209 -10.23 -1.61 -1.85
C ARG A 209 -10.12 -2.12 -3.27
N THR A 210 -9.59 -3.33 -3.42
CA THR A 210 -9.31 -3.94 -4.72
C THR A 210 -9.72 -5.39 -4.69
N GLU A 211 -10.29 -5.87 -5.79
CA GLU A 211 -10.48 -7.31 -5.99
C GLU A 211 -9.12 -7.97 -6.23
N VAL A 212 -8.92 -9.14 -5.64
CA VAL A 212 -7.72 -9.97 -5.85
C VAL A 212 -8.03 -11.03 -6.90
N ASP A 213 -9.21 -11.64 -6.79
CA ASP A 213 -9.79 -12.55 -7.76
C ASP A 213 -11.32 -12.56 -7.66
N GLU A 214 -11.97 -13.58 -8.24
CA GLU A 214 -13.42 -13.75 -8.27
C GLU A 214 -14.05 -14.10 -6.91
N TYR A 215 -13.25 -14.37 -5.87
CA TYR A 215 -13.73 -14.79 -4.54
C TYR A 215 -13.49 -13.72 -3.48
N ILE A 216 -12.33 -13.06 -3.51
CA ILE A 216 -11.91 -12.15 -2.42
C ILE A 216 -11.37 -10.81 -2.93
N GLY A 217 -11.51 -9.79 -2.07
CA GLY A 217 -10.86 -8.50 -2.21
C GLY A 217 -9.94 -8.20 -1.03
N ILE A 218 -9.19 -7.10 -1.13
CA ILE A 218 -8.30 -6.59 -0.09
C ILE A 218 -8.60 -5.12 0.20
N ASP A 219 -8.57 -4.76 1.48
CA ASP A 219 -8.76 -3.41 2.03
C ASP A 219 -7.42 -2.85 2.54
N TYR A 220 -6.90 -1.87 1.79
CA TYR A 220 -5.75 -1.02 2.06
C TYR A 220 -6.18 0.39 2.52
N SER A 221 -7.29 0.54 3.23
CA SER A 221 -7.59 1.80 3.93
C SER A 221 -6.54 2.09 5.00
N LEU A 222 -6.14 3.35 5.11
CA LEU A 222 -5.28 3.84 6.19
C LEU A 222 -6.05 3.78 7.52
N THR A 223 -5.42 3.26 8.57
CA THR A 223 -6.02 3.14 9.91
C THR A 223 -5.74 4.35 10.80
N THR A 224 -4.73 5.15 10.47
CA THR A 224 -4.36 6.39 11.12
C THR A 224 -3.80 7.37 10.09
N ASP A 225 -3.67 8.65 10.47
CA ASP A 225 -2.88 9.59 9.69
C ASP A 225 -1.43 9.09 9.53
N PRO A 226 -0.75 9.42 8.42
CA PRO A 226 0.65 9.10 8.23
C PRO A 226 1.53 9.74 9.31
N VAL A 227 2.51 8.98 9.80
CA VAL A 227 3.42 9.45 10.85
C VAL A 227 4.75 9.83 10.23
N VAL A 228 5.08 11.13 10.31
CA VAL A 228 6.35 11.67 9.81
C VAL A 228 7.35 11.76 10.95
N THR A 229 8.50 11.11 10.79
CA THR A 229 9.67 11.21 11.66
C THR A 229 10.80 11.96 10.96
N ALA A 230 11.96 12.12 11.62
CA ALA A 230 13.11 12.78 10.98
C ALA A 230 13.69 12.00 9.79
N ARG A 231 13.39 10.71 9.66
CA ARG A 231 13.99 9.81 8.66
C ARG A 231 12.98 8.98 7.88
N SER A 232 11.69 9.09 8.19
CA SER A 232 10.68 8.30 7.53
C SER A 232 9.29 8.92 7.53
N LEU A 233 8.50 8.46 6.57
CA LEU A 233 7.04 8.55 6.52
C LEU A 233 6.47 7.14 6.68
N ASP A 234 5.77 6.91 7.79
CA ASP A 234 5.17 5.61 8.13
C ASP A 234 3.65 5.67 7.92
N MET A 235 3.13 4.71 7.16
CA MET A 235 1.73 4.60 6.81
C MET A 235 1.17 3.26 7.31
N ASN A 236 0.10 3.33 8.09
CA ASN A 236 -0.56 2.18 8.68
C ASN A 236 -1.80 1.83 7.88
N PHE A 237 -1.79 0.65 7.26
CA PHE A 237 -2.87 0.14 6.44
C PHE A 237 -3.62 -0.98 7.16
N ARG A 238 -4.92 -1.06 6.90
CA ARG A 238 -5.76 -2.13 7.42
C ARG A 238 -5.26 -3.49 6.93
N GLY A 239 -4.92 -3.62 5.65
CA GLY A 239 -4.28 -4.81 5.07
C GLY A 239 -5.09 -6.08 5.33
N MET A 240 -6.40 -6.01 5.06
CA MET A 240 -7.36 -7.06 5.41
C MET A 240 -8.06 -7.58 4.17
N PHE A 241 -8.11 -8.89 4.01
CA PHE A 241 -8.91 -9.50 2.96
C PHE A 241 -10.37 -9.67 3.40
N PHE A 242 -11.28 -9.65 2.42
CA PHE A 242 -12.71 -9.87 2.62
C PHE A 242 -13.29 -10.72 1.48
N GLU A 243 -14.33 -11.49 1.78
CA GLU A 243 -15.10 -12.23 0.77
C GLU A 243 -16.00 -11.26 -0.02
N LEU A 244 -16.10 -11.44 -1.34
CA LEU A 244 -16.88 -10.53 -2.20
C LEU A 244 -18.41 -10.64 -2.00
N THR A 245 -18.91 -11.82 -1.65
CA THR A 245 -20.35 -12.10 -1.46
C THR A 245 -20.88 -11.63 -0.10
N ASP A 246 -20.07 -11.74 0.96
CA ASP A 246 -20.40 -11.30 2.33
C ASP A 246 -19.23 -10.49 2.93
N GLN A 247 -19.18 -9.21 2.58
CA GLN A 247 -18.08 -8.33 3.01
C GLN A 247 -18.09 -7.99 4.51
N ASN A 248 -19.18 -8.29 5.22
CA ASN A 248 -19.34 -7.92 6.63
C ASN A 248 -18.78 -8.98 7.57
N ASP A 249 -18.76 -10.25 7.15
CA ASP A 249 -18.16 -11.33 7.92
C ASP A 249 -16.64 -11.31 7.75
N THR A 250 -15.95 -10.61 8.65
CA THR A 250 -14.51 -10.39 8.61
C THR A 250 -13.80 -10.93 9.84
N LEU A 251 -12.52 -11.23 9.69
CA LEU A 251 -11.68 -11.67 10.79
C LEU A 251 -11.35 -10.48 11.71
N ILE A 252 -11.53 -10.65 13.02
CA ILE A 252 -11.11 -9.65 14.00
C ILE A 252 -9.58 -9.67 14.13
N ASN A 253 -8.95 -8.50 14.01
CA ASN A 253 -7.50 -8.40 14.14
C ASN A 253 -7.04 -8.52 15.61
N GLN A 254 -6.30 -9.60 15.89
CA GLN A 254 -5.64 -9.87 17.17
C GLN A 254 -4.12 -10.01 17.03
N ALA A 255 -3.58 -9.73 15.83
CA ALA A 255 -2.15 -9.87 15.58
C ALA A 255 -1.36 -8.74 16.25
N ALA A 256 -0.09 -9.01 16.51
CA ALA A 256 0.83 -7.98 16.97
C ALA A 256 1.08 -6.96 15.86
N GLU A 257 1.30 -5.70 16.26
CA GLU A 257 1.64 -4.64 15.32
C GLU A 257 2.98 -4.93 14.62
N PRO A 258 3.05 -4.79 13.28
CA PRO A 258 4.30 -4.90 12.54
C PRO A 258 5.26 -3.74 12.85
N ILE A 259 6.53 -4.06 13.10
CA ILE A 259 7.60 -3.11 13.44
C ILE A 259 8.67 -3.12 12.36
N ILE A 260 9.10 -1.93 11.93
CA ILE A 260 10.21 -1.72 10.98
C ILE A 260 11.32 -0.96 11.72
N ARG A 261 12.56 -1.46 11.71
CA ARG A 261 13.69 -0.84 12.41
C ARG A 261 14.77 -0.30 11.47
N GLU A 262 14.72 -0.72 10.22
CA GLU A 262 15.72 -0.48 9.19
C GLU A 262 15.41 0.80 8.40
N TYR A 263 16.45 1.36 7.80
CA TYR A 263 16.42 2.60 7.01
C TYR A 263 17.39 2.57 5.80
N ASP A 264 17.95 1.42 5.45
CA ASP A 264 18.89 1.24 4.34
C ASP A 264 18.24 1.12 2.95
N ARG A 265 16.91 1.00 2.85
CA ARG A 265 16.15 0.93 1.59
C ARG A 265 15.16 2.06 1.46
N MET A 266 14.72 2.36 0.23
CA MET A 266 13.76 3.43 -0.05
C MET A 266 12.39 3.18 0.58
N VAL A 267 11.93 1.93 0.53
CA VAL A 267 10.60 1.52 1.01
C VAL A 267 10.71 0.20 1.77
N TYR A 268 9.95 0.08 2.85
CA TYR A 268 9.76 -1.17 3.59
C TYR A 268 8.29 -1.54 3.69
N PHE A 269 8.01 -2.83 3.61
CA PHE A 269 6.71 -3.43 3.84
C PHE A 269 6.81 -4.35 5.05
N ALA A 270 5.93 -4.16 6.03
CA ALA A 270 5.80 -5.06 7.14
C ALA A 270 4.36 -5.58 7.22
N LEU A 271 4.22 -6.89 7.06
CA LEU A 271 2.94 -7.59 7.07
C LEU A 271 2.77 -8.34 8.38
N SER A 272 1.63 -8.19 9.03
CA SER A 272 1.32 -8.94 10.25
C SER A 272 0.75 -10.31 9.92
N GLU A 273 0.70 -11.22 10.91
CA GLU A 273 0.02 -12.51 10.75
C GLU A 273 -1.45 -12.34 10.33
N PHE A 274 -2.10 -11.26 10.80
CA PHE A 274 -3.48 -10.93 10.44
C PHE A 274 -3.68 -10.69 8.94
N PHE A 275 -2.69 -10.13 8.24
CA PHE A 275 -2.74 -9.98 6.79
C PHE A 275 -2.95 -11.33 6.11
N PHE A 276 -2.17 -12.35 6.50
CA PHE A 276 -2.27 -13.68 5.92
C PHE A 276 -3.51 -14.45 6.42
N ASP A 277 -3.83 -14.33 7.71
CA ASP A 277 -4.99 -14.99 8.33
C ASP A 277 -6.31 -14.49 7.74
N SER A 278 -6.45 -13.18 7.49
CA SER A 278 -7.66 -12.63 6.87
C SER A 278 -7.86 -13.13 5.44
N GLY A 279 -6.76 -13.33 4.68
CA GLY A 279 -6.81 -13.95 3.36
C GLY A 279 -7.30 -15.40 3.42
N MET A 280 -6.72 -16.21 4.30
CA MET A 280 -7.14 -17.60 4.50
C MET A 280 -8.58 -17.72 5.02
N PHE A 281 -9.00 -16.79 5.88
CA PHE A 281 -10.36 -16.72 6.38
C PHE A 281 -11.36 -16.40 5.26
N SER A 282 -11.07 -15.40 4.43
CA SER A 282 -11.96 -14.98 3.34
C SER A 282 -12.13 -16.08 2.29
N TYR A 283 -11.05 -16.76 1.94
CA TYR A 283 -11.09 -17.92 1.06
C TYR A 283 -11.84 -19.12 1.66
N TYR A 284 -11.67 -19.38 2.96
CA TYR A 284 -12.46 -20.40 3.65
C TYR A 284 -13.96 -20.10 3.61
N LYS A 285 -14.33 -18.84 3.83
CA LYS A 285 -15.71 -18.34 3.78
C LYS A 285 -16.32 -18.48 2.38
N ALA A 286 -15.53 -18.17 1.34
CA ALA A 286 -15.87 -18.42 -0.07
C ALA A 286 -16.04 -19.91 -0.43
N GLY A 287 -15.79 -20.84 0.49
CA GLY A 287 -16.06 -22.27 0.29
C GLY A 287 -15.07 -22.98 -0.63
N ILE A 288 -13.96 -22.34 -1.00
CA ILE A 288 -13.03 -22.87 -2.01
C ILE A 288 -12.11 -23.97 -1.48
N PHE A 289 -11.97 -24.10 -0.17
CA PHE A 289 -11.18 -25.17 0.45
C PHE A 289 -11.97 -26.48 0.57
N GLN A 290 -12.53 -26.90 -0.58
CA GLN A 290 -13.27 -28.13 -0.76
C GLN A 290 -12.83 -28.81 -2.04
N THR A 291 -12.55 -30.11 -1.99
CA THR A 291 -12.20 -30.88 -3.17
C THR A 291 -12.73 -32.31 -3.07
N ASP A 292 -13.24 -32.79 -4.20
CA ASP A 292 -13.69 -34.16 -4.34
C ASP A 292 -12.71 -34.94 -5.21
N ILE A 293 -12.30 -36.11 -4.70
CA ILE A 293 -11.46 -37.05 -5.40
C ILE A 293 -12.34 -38.21 -5.79
N ILE A 294 -12.89 -38.09 -6.99
CA ILE A 294 -13.68 -39.15 -7.61
C ILE A 294 -12.79 -40.34 -7.95
N HIS A 295 -13.40 -41.53 -7.98
CA HIS A 295 -12.74 -42.80 -8.21
C HIS A 295 -11.77 -42.80 -9.40
N GLU A 296 -12.20 -42.24 -10.55
CA GLU A 296 -11.41 -42.22 -11.80
C GLU A 296 -10.11 -41.40 -11.69
N LYS A 297 -10.07 -40.42 -10.79
CA LYS A 297 -8.89 -39.56 -10.56
C LYS A 297 -8.07 -40.01 -9.35
N MET A 298 -8.49 -41.08 -8.67
CA MET A 298 -7.79 -41.61 -7.51
C MET A 298 -6.56 -42.42 -7.95
N PRO A 299 -5.38 -42.21 -7.33
CA PRO A 299 -4.23 -43.07 -7.59
C PRO A 299 -4.55 -44.54 -7.27
N LYS A 300 -4.17 -45.47 -8.14
CA LYS A 300 -4.44 -46.91 -7.96
C LYS A 300 -3.91 -47.46 -6.64
N ASP A 301 -2.75 -46.97 -6.19
CA ASP A 301 -2.17 -47.38 -4.91
C ASP A 301 -3.05 -46.95 -3.72
N LEU A 302 -3.60 -45.73 -3.76
CA LEU A 302 -4.52 -45.25 -2.72
C LEU A 302 -5.84 -46.00 -2.76
N GLU A 303 -6.38 -46.26 -3.95
CA GLU A 303 -7.59 -47.05 -4.12
C GLU A 303 -7.42 -48.47 -3.56
N MET A 304 -6.31 -49.13 -3.89
CA MET A 304 -5.98 -50.46 -3.38
C MET A 304 -5.86 -50.43 -1.86
N LEU A 305 -5.15 -49.45 -1.30
CA LEU A 305 -5.02 -49.29 0.15
C LEU A 305 -6.38 -49.07 0.83
N LEU A 306 -7.26 -48.24 0.29
CA LEU A 306 -8.60 -48.06 0.86
C LEU A 306 -9.40 -49.37 0.84
N LYS A 307 -9.29 -50.17 -0.23
CA LYS A 307 -9.94 -51.48 -0.35
C LYS A 307 -9.32 -52.59 0.51
N THR A 308 -8.02 -52.52 0.82
CA THR A 308 -7.33 -53.56 1.61
C THR A 308 -7.18 -53.21 3.09
N THR A 309 -7.51 -51.98 3.49
CA THR A 309 -7.47 -51.53 4.89
C THR A 309 -8.83 -51.71 5.58
N TYR A 310 -9.02 -51.06 6.73
CA TYR A 310 -10.25 -51.08 7.51
C TYR A 310 -11.51 -50.75 6.69
N PHE A 311 -11.43 -49.86 5.69
CA PHE A 311 -12.61 -49.54 4.86
C PHE A 311 -13.07 -50.73 4.01
N GLY A 312 -12.15 -51.52 3.49
CA GLY A 312 -12.46 -52.78 2.81
C GLY A 312 -13.24 -53.73 3.70
N THR A 313 -12.83 -53.87 4.97
CA THR A 313 -13.55 -54.71 5.93
C THR A 313 -14.98 -54.21 6.19
N ILE A 314 -15.18 -52.88 6.26
CA ILE A 314 -16.53 -52.30 6.37
C ILE A 314 -17.37 -52.60 5.13
N MET A 315 -16.79 -52.46 3.93
CA MET A 315 -17.48 -52.77 2.67
C MET A 315 -17.87 -54.25 2.60
N MET A 316 -17.04 -55.17 3.11
CA MET A 316 -17.36 -56.60 3.16
C MET A 316 -18.54 -56.94 4.08
N LEU A 317 -18.85 -56.10 5.08
CA LEU A 317 -20.03 -56.30 5.94
C LEU A 317 -21.35 -56.09 5.18
N ASN A 318 -21.32 -55.38 4.05
CA ASN A 318 -22.49 -55.14 3.21
C ASN A 318 -22.20 -55.52 1.75
N PRO A 319 -22.72 -56.68 1.27
CA PRO A 319 -22.45 -57.17 -0.08
C PRO A 319 -22.77 -56.18 -1.21
N ALA A 320 -23.73 -55.26 -0.98
CA ALA A 320 -24.11 -54.25 -1.96
C ALA A 320 -23.04 -53.16 -2.17
N LEU A 321 -22.01 -53.09 -1.32
CA LEU A 321 -20.96 -52.08 -1.38
C LEU A 321 -19.62 -52.62 -1.88
N ILE A 322 -19.43 -53.95 -1.99
CA ILE A 322 -18.13 -54.58 -2.25
C ILE A 322 -17.48 -54.08 -3.56
N ASP A 323 -18.26 -53.98 -4.63
CA ASP A 323 -17.78 -53.56 -5.96
C ASP A 323 -18.03 -52.07 -6.25
N ALA A 324 -18.54 -51.32 -5.28
CA ALA A 324 -18.91 -49.93 -5.50
C ALA A 324 -17.67 -49.00 -5.48
N PRO A 325 -17.59 -48.01 -6.40
CA PRO A 325 -16.48 -47.07 -6.46
C PRO A 325 -16.39 -46.19 -5.20
N ILE A 326 -15.15 -45.89 -4.79
CA ILE A 326 -14.84 -45.05 -3.63
C ILE A 326 -14.47 -43.63 -4.10
N SER A 327 -14.98 -42.62 -3.42
CA SER A 327 -14.56 -41.22 -3.58
C SER A 327 -14.22 -40.61 -2.22
N LEU A 328 -13.26 -39.68 -2.22
CA LEU A 328 -12.91 -38.92 -1.02
C LEU A 328 -13.41 -37.49 -1.15
N GLN A 329 -14.19 -37.02 -0.18
CA GLN A 329 -14.58 -35.62 -0.08
C GLN A 329 -13.74 -34.95 1.00
N ILE A 330 -13.00 -33.92 0.62
CA ILE A 330 -12.08 -33.22 1.52
C ILE A 330 -12.59 -31.80 1.72
N THR A 331 -12.86 -31.45 2.97
CA THR A 331 -13.39 -30.14 3.33
C THR A 331 -12.64 -29.60 4.52
N VAL A 332 -12.12 -28.37 4.43
CA VAL A 332 -11.53 -27.69 5.58
C VAL A 332 -12.62 -27.39 6.61
N ASN A 333 -12.35 -27.65 7.90
CA ASN A 333 -13.35 -27.54 8.96
C ASN A 333 -13.35 -26.19 9.70
N SER A 334 -12.27 -25.43 9.54
CA SER A 334 -12.01 -24.17 10.23
C SER A 334 -11.01 -23.34 9.41
N PRO A 335 -11.08 -21.99 9.49
CA PRO A 335 -10.16 -21.13 8.78
C PRO A 335 -8.68 -21.50 9.02
N PRO A 336 -7.88 -21.71 7.96
CA PRO A 336 -6.45 -21.96 8.13
C PRO A 336 -5.77 -20.76 8.82
N LYS A 337 -4.80 -21.05 9.70
CA LYS A 337 -4.04 -20.01 10.41
C LYS A 337 -2.58 -20.01 9.99
N CYS A 338 -2.06 -18.83 9.71
CA CYS A 338 -0.68 -18.58 9.37
C CYS A 338 0.09 -18.15 10.62
N SER A 339 1.28 -18.70 10.82
CA SER A 339 2.23 -18.18 11.80
C SER A 339 3.53 -17.81 11.11
N VAL A 340 4.04 -16.63 11.44
CA VAL A 340 5.24 -16.08 10.81
C VAL A 340 6.36 -16.08 11.84
N LYS A 341 7.39 -16.90 11.60
CA LYS A 341 8.59 -17.01 12.44
C LYS A 341 9.83 -16.69 11.61
N THR A 342 10.96 -16.45 12.27
CA THR A 342 12.25 -16.25 11.58
C THR A 342 12.68 -17.46 10.74
N SER A 343 12.23 -18.67 11.10
CA SER A 343 12.45 -19.90 10.33
C SER A 343 11.59 -20.00 9.06
N GLY A 344 10.67 -19.06 8.85
CA GLY A 344 9.68 -19.08 7.78
C GLY A 344 8.24 -18.97 8.29
N ALA A 345 7.31 -18.95 7.35
CA ALA A 345 5.88 -18.97 7.63
C ALA A 345 5.34 -20.40 7.56
N THR A 346 4.45 -20.73 8.48
CA THR A 346 3.77 -22.02 8.53
C THR A 346 2.27 -21.80 8.48
N VAL A 347 1.55 -22.72 7.82
CA VAL A 347 0.09 -22.73 7.78
C VAL A 347 -0.39 -23.96 8.54
N VAL A 348 -1.27 -23.73 9.50
CA VAL A 348 -1.98 -24.77 10.22
C VAL A 348 -3.38 -24.90 9.64
N MET A 349 -3.71 -26.09 9.16
CA MET A 349 -5.00 -26.39 8.57
C MET A 349 -5.55 -27.70 9.14
N THR A 350 -6.84 -27.69 9.44
CA THR A 350 -7.58 -28.90 9.80
C THR A 350 -8.67 -29.14 8.78
N ALA A 351 -8.73 -30.35 8.24
CA ALA A 351 -9.73 -30.76 7.26
C ALA A 351 -10.38 -32.07 7.68
N VAL A 352 -11.59 -32.29 7.20
CA VAL A 352 -12.31 -33.53 7.31
C VAL A 352 -12.26 -34.23 5.97
N VAL A 353 -11.90 -35.51 5.99
CA VAL A 353 -11.90 -36.40 4.83
C VAL A 353 -13.02 -37.41 5.02
N LYS A 354 -14.07 -37.32 4.21
CA LYS A 354 -15.16 -38.29 4.18
C LYS A 354 -14.87 -39.34 3.12
N VAL A 355 -14.94 -40.61 3.51
CA VAL A 355 -14.86 -41.74 2.59
C VAL A 355 -16.27 -42.08 2.16
N MET A 356 -16.56 -41.83 0.88
CA MET A 356 -17.86 -42.07 0.28
C MET A 356 -17.77 -43.27 -0.65
N VAL A 357 -18.82 -44.09 -0.66
CA VAL A 357 -19.02 -45.15 -1.64
C VAL A 357 -20.19 -44.78 -2.53
N LEU A 358 -20.05 -45.04 -3.83
CA LEU A 358 -20.99 -44.63 -4.87
C LEU A 358 -21.63 -45.87 -5.52
N PRO A 359 -22.59 -46.54 -4.86
CA PRO A 359 -23.25 -47.72 -5.43
C PRO A 359 -24.12 -47.35 -6.64
N GLN A 360 -24.14 -48.22 -7.66
CA GLN A 360 -24.90 -47.97 -8.89
C GLN A 360 -26.40 -47.82 -8.60
N GLY A 361 -27.02 -46.75 -9.14
CA GLY A 361 -28.47 -46.50 -9.02
C GLY A 361 -28.94 -46.12 -7.60
N ARG A 362 -28.02 -45.82 -6.67
CA ARG A 362 -28.32 -45.42 -5.29
C ARG A 362 -27.58 -44.13 -4.91
N SER A 363 -28.01 -43.50 -3.83
CA SER A 363 -27.34 -42.32 -3.29
C SER A 363 -25.97 -42.69 -2.70
N PRO A 364 -24.98 -41.77 -2.72
CA PRO A 364 -23.70 -41.94 -2.04
C PRO A 364 -23.87 -42.33 -0.57
N VAL A 365 -23.05 -43.29 -0.11
CA VAL A 365 -23.05 -43.76 1.28
C VAL A 365 -21.73 -43.38 1.94
N GLN A 366 -21.79 -42.65 3.05
CA GLN A 366 -20.59 -42.34 3.85
C GLN A 366 -20.17 -43.57 4.65
N LEU A 367 -18.98 -44.11 4.38
CA LEU A 367 -18.40 -45.20 5.16
C LEU A 367 -17.77 -44.71 6.45
N SER A 368 -17.03 -43.62 6.38
CA SER A 368 -16.25 -43.11 7.51
C SER A 368 -15.87 -41.64 7.30
N SER A 369 -15.43 -41.01 8.37
CA SER A 369 -14.97 -39.63 8.41
C SER A 369 -13.69 -39.55 9.24
N MET A 370 -12.68 -38.89 8.70
CA MET A 370 -11.37 -38.72 9.33
C MET A 370 -11.04 -37.25 9.48
N THR A 371 -10.37 -36.90 10.57
CA THR A 371 -9.79 -35.56 10.75
C THR A 371 -8.34 -35.59 10.34
N MET A 372 -7.97 -34.66 9.48
CA MET A 372 -6.63 -34.44 8.98
C MET A 372 -6.11 -33.12 9.51
N VAL A 373 -4.92 -33.13 10.10
CA VAL A 373 -4.26 -31.94 10.62
C VAL A 373 -2.92 -31.80 9.92
N GLN A 374 -2.76 -30.71 9.18
CA GLN A 374 -1.49 -30.29 8.60
C GLN A 374 -0.90 -29.17 9.46
N THR A 375 0.20 -29.51 10.14
CA THR A 375 1.08 -28.59 10.88
C THR A 375 2.51 -28.79 10.35
N ASP A 376 3.54 -28.74 11.19
CA ASP A 376 4.88 -29.26 10.85
C ASP A 376 4.86 -30.76 10.53
N ARG A 377 3.92 -31.50 11.13
CA ARG A 377 3.69 -32.93 10.85
C ARG A 377 2.26 -33.15 10.39
N PHE A 378 2.13 -33.93 9.32
CA PHE A 378 0.85 -34.41 8.82
C PHE A 378 0.34 -35.52 9.74
N LYS A 379 -0.91 -35.40 10.21
CA LYS A 379 -1.56 -36.39 11.06
C LYS A 379 -2.98 -36.66 10.57
N ILE A 380 -3.40 -37.91 10.64
CA ILE A 380 -4.79 -38.33 10.42
C ILE A 380 -5.25 -39.14 11.62
N PHE A 381 -6.47 -38.88 12.10
CA PHE A 381 -7.13 -39.66 13.14
C PHE A 381 -8.64 -39.73 12.90
N SER A 382 -9.29 -40.75 13.47
CA SER A 382 -10.75 -40.86 13.51
C SER A 382 -11.27 -40.21 14.78
N ASN A 383 -12.38 -39.47 14.67
CA ASN A 383 -13.07 -38.91 15.83
C ASN A 383 -13.96 -39.94 16.54
N GLN A 384 -14.18 -41.13 15.94
CA GLN A 384 -15.07 -42.15 16.49
C GLN A 384 -14.34 -43.14 17.41
N SER A 385 -13.10 -43.52 17.07
CA SER A 385 -12.36 -44.53 17.83
C SER A 385 -10.83 -44.41 17.71
N ALA A 386 -10.14 -44.75 18.80
CA ALA A 386 -8.68 -44.90 18.81
C ALA A 386 -8.21 -46.11 17.98
N LEU A 387 -8.98 -47.19 17.95
CA LEU A 387 -8.68 -48.39 17.14
C LEU A 387 -8.78 -48.07 15.65
N GLU A 388 -9.80 -47.30 15.24
CA GLU A 388 -9.88 -46.80 13.87
C GLU A 388 -8.69 -45.91 13.54
N SER A 389 -8.29 -45.01 14.45
CA SER A 389 -7.12 -44.15 14.24
C SER A 389 -5.83 -44.93 14.02
N LEU A 390 -5.63 -46.06 14.70
CA LEU A 390 -4.50 -46.96 14.46
C LEU A 390 -4.56 -47.61 13.07
N ALA A 391 -5.77 -47.96 12.60
CA ALA A 391 -5.97 -48.50 11.26
C ALA A 391 -5.71 -47.49 10.13
N LEU A 392 -5.63 -46.19 10.44
CA LEU A 392 -5.33 -45.12 9.48
C LEU A 392 -3.84 -44.86 9.29
N ILE A 393 -2.96 -45.45 10.11
CA ILE A 393 -1.50 -45.25 10.01
C ILE A 393 -0.95 -45.55 8.60
N PRO A 394 -1.34 -46.67 7.93
CA PRO A 394 -0.87 -46.97 6.58
C PRO A 394 -1.28 -45.91 5.54
N LEU A 395 -2.35 -45.16 5.80
CA LEU A 395 -2.90 -44.14 4.89
C LEU A 395 -2.23 -42.77 5.06
N GLN A 396 -1.46 -42.55 6.13
CA GLN A 396 -0.88 -41.22 6.37
C GLN A 396 0.07 -40.76 5.26
N ALA A 397 1.04 -41.59 4.86
CA ALA A 397 2.00 -41.20 3.82
C ALA A 397 1.36 -41.06 2.43
N PRO A 398 0.53 -42.02 1.94
CA PRO A 398 -0.13 -41.90 0.64
C PRO A 398 -1.07 -40.69 0.55
N LEU A 399 -1.88 -40.46 1.59
CA LEU A 399 -2.83 -39.35 1.58
C LEU A 399 -2.10 -37.99 1.65
N LYS A 400 -1.01 -37.91 2.43
CA LYS A 400 -0.13 -36.74 2.44
C LYS A 400 0.45 -36.46 1.06
N THR A 401 1.04 -37.45 0.41
CA THR A 401 1.65 -37.29 -0.92
C THR A 401 0.61 -36.89 -1.95
N MET A 402 -0.56 -37.52 -1.94
CA MET A 402 -1.66 -37.17 -2.83
C MET A 402 -2.13 -35.74 -2.62
N LEU A 403 -2.33 -35.30 -1.38
CA LEU A 403 -2.67 -33.91 -1.08
C LEU A 403 -1.59 -32.94 -1.52
N GLN A 404 -0.32 -33.30 -1.32
CA GLN A 404 0.79 -32.48 -1.82
C GLN A 404 0.74 -32.36 -3.34
N MET A 405 0.41 -33.42 -4.08
CA MET A 405 0.31 -33.37 -5.55
C MET A 405 -0.95 -32.65 -6.06
N SER A 406 -2.07 -32.73 -5.35
CA SER A 406 -3.34 -32.15 -5.81
C SER A 406 -3.56 -30.72 -5.32
N VAL A 407 -3.20 -30.42 -4.07
CA VAL A 407 -3.52 -29.15 -3.41
C VAL A 407 -2.40 -28.12 -3.60
N VAL A 408 -1.12 -28.52 -3.52
CA VAL A 408 0.01 -27.58 -3.65
C VAL A 408 0.02 -26.87 -5.01
N PRO A 409 -0.26 -27.53 -6.17
CA PRO A 409 -0.32 -26.82 -7.43
C PRO A 409 -1.44 -25.77 -7.49
N VAL A 410 -2.58 -26.03 -6.85
CA VAL A 410 -3.69 -25.08 -6.77
C VAL A 410 -3.30 -23.88 -5.93
N ILE A 411 -2.73 -24.12 -4.73
CA ILE A 411 -2.21 -23.06 -3.87
C ILE A 411 -1.13 -22.25 -4.61
N ASN A 412 -0.19 -22.92 -5.29
CA ASN A 412 0.87 -22.27 -6.05
C ASN A 412 0.32 -21.42 -7.20
N LYS A 413 -0.78 -21.82 -7.84
CA LYS A 413 -1.43 -21.03 -8.88
C LYS A 413 -1.98 -19.72 -8.32
N TRP A 414 -2.58 -19.75 -7.14
CA TRP A 414 -3.13 -18.56 -6.49
C TRP A 414 -2.03 -17.68 -5.91
N THR A 415 -1.05 -18.25 -5.23
CA THR A 415 0.06 -17.49 -4.66
C THR A 415 0.92 -16.85 -5.76
N LYS A 416 1.13 -17.51 -6.91
CA LYS A 416 1.83 -16.90 -8.05
C LYS A 416 1.14 -15.66 -8.65
N ARG A 417 -0.19 -15.56 -8.55
CA ARG A 417 -0.91 -14.35 -8.98
C ARG A 417 -0.56 -13.18 -8.06
N GLY A 418 -0.41 -13.47 -6.77
CA GLY A 418 -0.09 -12.53 -5.72
C GLY A 418 -1.15 -11.46 -5.52
N VAL A 419 -0.81 -10.43 -4.75
CA VAL A 419 -1.66 -9.27 -4.48
C VAL A 419 -0.98 -7.98 -4.89
N GLY A 420 -1.79 -7.03 -5.38
CA GLY A 420 -1.32 -5.70 -5.74
C GLY A 420 -0.94 -4.91 -4.50
N ILE A 421 0.18 -4.20 -4.57
CA ILE A 421 0.61 -3.26 -3.52
C ILE A 421 -0.09 -1.91 -3.76
N PRO A 422 -0.55 -1.19 -2.72
CA PRO A 422 -1.20 0.11 -2.88
C PRO A 422 -0.19 1.20 -3.25
N LEU A 423 0.22 1.21 -4.52
CA LEU A 423 1.09 2.22 -5.12
C LEU A 423 0.29 3.14 -6.04
N PRO A 424 0.66 4.44 -6.14
CA PRO A 424 0.07 5.33 -7.12
C PRO A 424 0.49 4.91 -8.54
N ASP A 425 -0.32 5.30 -9.53
CA ASP A 425 0.03 5.07 -10.93
C ASP A 425 1.36 5.76 -11.28
N GLY A 426 2.18 5.08 -12.08
CA GLY A 426 3.52 5.55 -12.47
C GLY A 426 4.66 5.14 -11.53
N LEU A 427 4.37 4.52 -10.39
CA LEU A 427 5.39 3.98 -9.47
C LEU A 427 5.50 2.45 -9.61
N ASP A 428 6.72 1.92 -9.71
CA ASP A 428 7.00 0.49 -9.75
C ASP A 428 8.19 0.13 -8.84
N LEU A 429 8.22 -1.11 -8.34
CA LEU A 429 9.31 -1.64 -7.52
C LEU A 429 10.29 -2.39 -8.42
N ILE A 430 11.52 -1.88 -8.53
CA ILE A 430 12.48 -2.31 -9.56
C ILE A 430 13.46 -3.38 -9.03
N GLU A 431 13.78 -3.35 -7.74
CA GLU A 431 14.62 -4.37 -7.09
C GLU A 431 13.77 -5.51 -6.54
N GLU A 432 14.26 -6.75 -6.63
CA GLU A 432 13.63 -7.88 -5.94
C GLU A 432 13.52 -7.57 -4.44
N PRO A 433 12.32 -7.62 -3.84
CA PRO A 433 12.15 -7.28 -2.44
C PRO A 433 12.93 -8.27 -1.56
N HIS A 434 13.85 -7.75 -0.74
CA HIS A 434 14.53 -8.56 0.27
C HIS A 434 13.56 -8.84 1.42
N ALA A 435 13.06 -10.08 1.52
CA ALA A 435 12.22 -10.49 2.64
C ALA A 435 13.07 -10.74 3.90
N ALA A 436 12.72 -10.06 5.00
CA ALA A 436 13.29 -10.25 6.34
C ALA A 436 12.16 -10.46 7.36
N LEU A 437 12.36 -11.35 8.34
CA LEU A 437 11.34 -11.75 9.32
C LEU A 437 11.76 -11.36 10.74
N TRP A 438 10.83 -10.77 11.50
CA TRP A 438 11.10 -10.17 12.81
C TRP A 438 10.48 -10.97 13.98
N ARG A 439 11.19 -11.04 15.12
CA ARG A 439 10.80 -11.77 16.34
C ARG A 439 10.17 -10.83 17.39
N ARG A 440 9.26 -11.35 18.23
CA ARG A 440 8.89 -10.73 19.52
C ARG A 440 10.14 -10.53 20.39
N PRO A 441 10.27 -9.43 21.16
CA PRO A 441 11.43 -9.21 22.01
C PRO A 441 11.37 -10.11 23.25
N SER A 442 12.07 -11.24 23.20
CA SER A 442 12.57 -11.94 24.39
C SER A 442 13.99 -12.44 24.13
N GLY A 443 14.95 -11.55 24.32
CA GLY A 443 16.39 -11.85 24.40
C GLY A 443 17.09 -12.20 23.08
N SER A 444 18.15 -11.46 22.77
CA SER A 444 19.13 -11.63 21.66
C SER A 444 18.59 -11.50 20.22
N LEU A 445 19.07 -10.47 19.52
CA LEU A 445 18.83 -10.16 18.11
C LEU A 445 20.00 -10.69 17.26
N GLU A 446 19.71 -11.59 16.32
CA GLU A 446 20.56 -11.87 15.17
C GLU A 446 19.71 -11.75 13.90
N LEU A 447 20.22 -11.00 12.92
CA LEU A 447 19.66 -10.82 11.57
C LEU A 447 20.19 -11.96 10.71
N PHE A 448 19.31 -12.76 10.09
CA PHE A 448 19.73 -13.74 9.08
C PHE A 448 18.83 -13.66 7.83
N GLN A 449 19.51 -13.68 6.68
CA GLN A 449 18.96 -13.46 5.35
C GLN A 449 18.59 -14.79 4.66
N LYS A 450 17.55 -14.72 3.81
CA LYS A 450 17.14 -15.64 2.72
C LYS A 450 16.66 -17.05 3.13
N TYR A 451 15.37 -17.32 2.88
CA TYR A 451 14.88 -18.70 2.70
C TYR A 451 13.99 -18.82 1.46
N GLU A 452 14.43 -19.67 0.53
CA GLU A 452 13.80 -19.99 -0.76
C GLU A 452 12.69 -21.07 -0.68
N ASN A 453 12.16 -21.40 0.50
CA ASN A 453 11.30 -22.58 0.67
C ASN A 453 10.05 -22.33 1.51
N VAL A 454 9.22 -21.33 1.17
CA VAL A 454 7.97 -21.12 1.89
C VAL A 454 6.83 -20.66 0.96
N ASN A 455 5.82 -21.53 0.80
CA ASN A 455 4.62 -21.32 -0.02
C ASN A 455 3.78 -20.08 0.33
N CYS A 456 4.00 -19.44 1.48
CA CYS A 456 3.32 -18.20 1.87
C CYS A 456 4.01 -16.91 1.38
N PHE A 457 5.27 -16.95 0.95
CA PHE A 457 6.00 -15.70 0.64
C PHE A 457 5.95 -15.27 -0.83
N ASN A 458 5.45 -16.12 -1.72
CA ASN A 458 5.18 -15.71 -3.11
C ASN A 458 3.91 -14.84 -3.25
N ILE A 459 3.28 -14.42 -2.15
CA ILE A 459 1.98 -13.73 -2.15
C ILE A 459 2.08 -12.27 -2.64
N ILE A 460 3.26 -11.65 -2.64
CA ILE A 460 3.43 -10.29 -3.16
C ILE A 460 3.90 -10.39 -4.60
N SER A 461 2.99 -10.12 -5.55
CA SER A 461 3.35 -9.98 -6.95
C SER A 461 3.64 -8.50 -7.20
N VAL A 462 4.89 -8.19 -7.56
CA VAL A 462 5.21 -6.90 -8.18
C VAL A 462 4.70 -6.98 -9.61
N GLY A 463 3.39 -6.77 -9.77
CA GLY A 463 2.75 -6.76 -11.07
C GLY A 463 3.03 -5.43 -11.76
N ARG A 464 3.74 -5.46 -12.90
CA ARG A 464 3.66 -4.38 -13.89
C ARG A 464 2.19 -4.26 -14.30
N LYS A 465 1.54 -3.14 -13.98
CA LYS A 465 0.34 -2.72 -14.71
C LYS A 465 0.77 -2.49 -16.16
N THR A 466 0.38 -3.38 -17.06
CA THR A 466 0.53 -3.20 -18.52
C THR A 466 -0.48 -2.20 -19.04
#